data_AF-K0YNE4-F1
#
_entry.id   AF-K0YNE4-F1
#
_cell.length_a   1.000
_cell.length_b   1.000
_cell.length_c   1.000
_cell.angle_alpha   90.00
_cell.angle_beta   90.00
_cell.angle_gamma   90.00
#
_symmetry.space_group_name_H-M   'P 1'
#
loop_
_entity.id
_entity.type
_entity.pdbx_description
1 polymer ?
#
loop_
_entity_poly.entity_id
_entity_poly.type
_entity_poly.pdbx_seq_one_letter_code
_entity_poly.pdbx_strand_id
1 'polypeptide(L)'
;MTTQADVEALKEKLAEAEAEMAEQTPKVSKELMPEPVELPRKIIVRGLELTINPKVLADLEFLDLLAQIEDENPTALPRILRFLVGADRMREVFDVLRSEDGHVDLVEGVEFMRELMESLAPNS
;
A
#
# COMPACT_ATOMS: atom_id res chain seq x y z
N MET A 1 -49.54 4.47 -22.19
CA MET A 1 -50.04 3.24 -21.55
C MET A 1 -49.02 2.16 -21.86
N THR A 2 -48.10 1.91 -20.95
CA THR A 2 -47.08 0.86 -21.11
C THR A 2 -47.77 -0.47 -20.83
N THR A 3 -47.81 -1.36 -21.81
CA THR A 3 -48.57 -2.61 -21.70
C THR A 3 -47.83 -3.60 -20.81
N GLN A 4 -48.55 -4.57 -20.24
CA GLN A 4 -47.97 -5.59 -19.36
C GLN A 4 -46.83 -6.37 -20.03
N ALA A 5 -46.87 -6.47 -21.37
CA ALA A 5 -45.81 -7.06 -22.20
C ALA A 5 -44.52 -6.22 -22.23
N ASP A 6 -44.63 -4.88 -22.17
CA ASP A 6 -43.45 -4.00 -22.15
C ASP A 6 -42.70 -4.09 -20.82
N VAL A 7 -43.43 -4.31 -19.72
CA VAL A 7 -42.86 -4.50 -18.38
C VAL A 7 -42.18 -5.87 -18.25
N GLU A 8 -42.73 -6.91 -18.89
CA GLU A 8 -42.08 -8.23 -18.97
C GLU A 8 -40.81 -8.20 -19.82
N ALA A 9 -40.83 -7.54 -20.99
CA ALA A 9 -39.63 -7.40 -21.83
C ALA A 9 -38.51 -6.61 -21.13
N LEU A 10 -38.85 -5.64 -20.27
CA LEU A 10 -37.88 -4.93 -19.44
C LEU A 10 -37.33 -5.79 -18.30
N LYS A 11 -38.13 -6.68 -17.71
CA LYS A 11 -37.67 -7.63 -16.68
C LYS A 11 -36.75 -8.70 -17.25
N GLU A 12 -37.03 -9.18 -18.46
CA GLU A 12 -36.19 -10.18 -19.14
C GLU A 12 -34.83 -9.59 -19.50
N LYS A 13 -34.81 -8.36 -20.03
CA LYS A 13 -33.56 -7.62 -20.29
C LYS A 13 -32.78 -7.26 -19.03
N LEU A 14 -33.46 -7.00 -17.91
CA LEU A 14 -32.82 -6.77 -16.62
C LEU A 14 -32.21 -8.07 -16.07
N ALA A 15 -32.89 -9.21 -16.26
CA ALA A 15 -32.40 -10.53 -15.84
C ALA A 15 -31.21 -11.01 -16.68
N GLU A 16 -31.21 -10.76 -17.98
CA GLU A 16 -30.04 -11.02 -18.85
C GLU A 16 -28.86 -10.10 -18.52
N ALA A 17 -29.12 -8.81 -18.22
CA ALA A 17 -28.09 -7.89 -17.76
C ALA A 17 -27.54 -8.26 -16.37
N GLU A 18 -28.36 -8.76 -15.45
CA GLU A 18 -27.93 -9.31 -14.15
C GLU A 18 -27.14 -10.61 -14.31
N ALA A 19 -27.46 -11.45 -15.30
CA ALA A 19 -26.69 -12.66 -15.60
C ALA A 19 -25.32 -12.36 -16.22
N GLU A 20 -25.21 -11.38 -17.13
CA GLU A 20 -23.92 -10.91 -17.65
C GLU A 20 -23.09 -10.15 -16.60
N MET A 21 -23.74 -9.38 -15.71
CA MET A 21 -23.06 -8.75 -14.57
C MET A 21 -22.61 -9.77 -13.51
N ALA A 22 -23.29 -10.91 -13.37
CA ALA A 22 -22.89 -11.99 -12.49
C ALA A 22 -21.68 -12.78 -13.02
N GLU A 23 -21.51 -12.87 -14.35
CA GLU A 23 -20.36 -13.55 -14.96
C GLU A 23 -19.08 -12.68 -14.95
N GLN A 24 -19.24 -11.36 -14.82
CA GLN A 24 -18.16 -10.42 -14.51
C GLN A 24 -18.11 -10.03 -13.02
N THR A 25 -18.65 -10.87 -12.14
CA THR A 25 -18.15 -10.84 -10.76
C THR A 25 -16.66 -11.17 -10.85
N PRO A 26 -15.75 -10.25 -10.48
CA PRO A 26 -14.36 -10.63 -10.35
C PRO A 26 -14.38 -11.83 -9.40
N LYS A 27 -13.85 -12.95 -9.87
CA LYS A 27 -13.43 -14.05 -9.01
C LYS A 27 -12.34 -13.47 -8.12
N VAL A 28 -12.74 -12.70 -7.12
CA VAL A 28 -11.94 -12.40 -5.96
C VAL A 28 -11.87 -13.75 -5.27
N SER A 29 -10.91 -14.54 -5.72
CA SER A 29 -10.42 -15.71 -5.02
C SER A 29 -10.40 -15.35 -3.55
N LYS A 30 -10.91 -16.25 -2.72
CA LYS A 30 -11.01 -16.11 -1.27
C LYS A 30 -9.66 -15.86 -0.56
N GLU A 31 -8.58 -15.72 -1.33
CA GLU A 31 -7.22 -15.29 -0.97
C GLU A 31 -7.01 -13.76 -0.98
N LEU A 32 -7.97 -12.95 -1.45
CA LEU A 32 -7.82 -11.48 -1.52
C LEU A 32 -8.49 -10.69 -0.39
N MET A 33 -8.78 -11.34 0.73
CA MET A 33 -8.83 -10.59 1.99
C MET A 33 -7.37 -10.46 2.44
N PRO A 34 -6.72 -9.29 2.38
CA PRO A 34 -5.54 -9.11 3.21
C PRO A 34 -6.03 -9.41 4.62
N GLU A 35 -5.44 -10.45 5.24
CA GLU A 35 -5.53 -10.67 6.67
C GLU A 35 -5.56 -9.31 7.35
N PRO A 36 -6.51 -9.02 8.26
CA PRO A 36 -6.52 -7.74 8.92
C PRO A 36 -5.19 -7.64 9.67
N VAL A 37 -4.23 -6.93 9.08
CA VAL A 37 -2.90 -6.80 9.66
C VAL A 37 -3.09 -5.80 10.79
N GLU A 38 -3.67 -6.25 11.90
CA GLU A 38 -4.06 -5.38 13.00
C GLU A 38 -2.94 -5.21 14.01
N LEU A 39 -1.90 -6.03 13.91
CA LEU A 39 -0.78 -6.04 14.83
C LEU A 39 0.41 -5.27 14.22
N PRO A 40 0.92 -4.24 14.89
CA PRO A 40 2.12 -3.53 14.45
C PRO A 40 3.28 -4.53 14.36
N ARG A 41 3.93 -4.56 13.19
CA ARG A 41 5.03 -5.49 12.91
C ARG A 41 6.32 -4.88 13.42
N LYS A 42 7.01 -5.63 14.29
CA LYS A 42 8.39 -5.33 14.65
C LYS A 42 9.30 -5.89 13.57
N ILE A 43 10.04 -5.02 12.92
CA ILE A 43 11.06 -5.37 11.93
C ILE A 43 12.42 -4.89 12.43
N ILE A 44 13.47 -5.62 12.09
CA ILE A 44 14.85 -5.24 12.40
C ILE A 44 15.54 -4.98 11.09
N VAL A 45 15.86 -3.72 10.81
CA VAL A 45 16.56 -3.32 9.58
C VAL A 45 17.89 -2.71 10.01
N ARG A 46 19.01 -3.32 9.58
CA ARG A 46 20.37 -2.85 9.91
C ARG A 46 20.64 -2.64 11.41
N GLY A 47 20.03 -3.48 12.26
CA GLY A 47 20.15 -3.40 13.72
C GLY A 47 19.22 -2.38 14.39
N LEU A 48 18.38 -1.69 13.62
CA LEU A 48 17.35 -0.79 14.11
C LEU A 48 16.03 -1.56 14.29
N GLU A 49 15.53 -1.65 15.53
CA GLU A 49 14.20 -2.19 15.82
C GLU A 49 13.12 -1.15 15.48
N LEU A 50 12.38 -1.37 14.41
CA LEU A 50 11.27 -0.54 13.97
C LEU A 50 9.94 -1.23 14.21
N THR A 51 8.98 -0.48 14.71
CA THR A 51 7.60 -0.94 14.85
C THR A 51 6.76 -0.25 13.80
N ILE A 52 6.41 -0.97 12.74
CA ILE A 52 5.62 -0.43 11.63
C ILE A 52 4.17 -0.84 11.81
N ASN A 53 3.26 0.13 11.78
CA ASN A 53 1.84 -0.16 11.74
C ASN A 53 1.45 -0.49 10.29
N PRO A 54 1.10 -1.73 9.95
CA PRO A 54 0.77 -2.12 8.58
C PRO A 54 -0.43 -1.38 7.99
N LYS A 55 -1.29 -0.74 8.82
CA LYS A 55 -2.37 0.13 8.32
C LYS A 55 -1.85 1.32 7.50
N VAL A 56 -0.63 1.79 7.78
CA VAL A 56 -0.03 2.91 7.02
C VAL A 56 0.23 2.54 5.56
N LEU A 57 0.42 1.24 5.25
CA LEU A 57 0.62 0.76 3.88
C LEU A 57 -0.68 0.76 3.07
N ALA A 58 -1.83 0.72 3.75
CA ALA A 58 -3.16 0.78 3.16
C ALA A 58 -3.76 2.20 3.21
N ASP A 59 -2.95 3.20 3.57
CA ASP A 59 -3.40 4.59 3.68
C ASP A 59 -3.37 5.27 2.30
N LEU A 60 -4.40 6.08 2.02
CA LEU A 60 -4.45 6.90 0.81
C LEU A 60 -3.33 7.96 0.81
N GLU A 61 -2.94 8.47 1.99
CA GLU A 61 -1.83 9.40 2.12
C GLU A 61 -0.49 8.76 1.71
N PHE A 62 -0.33 7.46 1.99
CA PHE A 62 0.84 6.71 1.56
C PHE A 62 0.87 6.50 0.04
N LEU A 63 -0.29 6.21 -0.56
CA LEU A 63 -0.41 6.09 -2.02
C LEU A 63 -0.12 7.40 -2.75
N ASP A 64 -0.59 8.54 -2.21
CA ASP A 64 -0.26 9.87 -2.76
C ASP A 64 1.25 10.15 -2.71
N LEU A 65 1.90 9.80 -1.59
CA LEU A 65 3.35 9.93 -1.47
C LEU A 65 4.12 9.04 -2.45
N LEU A 66 3.62 7.84 -2.75
CA LEU A 66 4.21 6.96 -3.76
C LEU A 66 4.10 7.57 -5.17
N ALA A 67 2.98 8.20 -5.50
CA ALA A 67 2.80 8.91 -6.77
C ALA A 67 3.86 10.02 -6.95
N GLN A 68 4.25 10.70 -5.86
CA GLN A 68 5.31 11.72 -5.91
C GLN A 68 6.70 11.16 -6.27
N ILE A 69 6.96 9.86 -6.08
CA ILE A 69 8.21 9.23 -6.57
C ILE A 69 8.19 9.16 -8.10
N GLU A 70 7.05 8.82 -8.69
CA GLU A 70 6.91 8.75 -10.16
C GLU A 70 7.09 10.13 -10.80
N ASP A 71 6.72 11.21 -10.09
CA ASP A 71 6.98 12.60 -10.49
C ASP A 71 8.43 13.06 -10.27
N GLU A 72 9.37 12.13 -10.07
CA GLU A 72 10.80 12.39 -9.83
C GLU A 72 11.08 13.34 -8.65
N ASN A 73 10.18 13.42 -7.66
CA ASN A 73 10.35 14.33 -6.54
C ASN A 73 11.41 13.81 -5.56
N PRO A 74 12.57 14.47 -5.41
CA PRO A 74 13.66 13.98 -4.57
C PRO A 74 13.32 13.98 -3.07
N THR A 75 12.26 14.69 -2.68
CA THR A 75 11.79 14.76 -1.28
C THR A 75 10.74 13.70 -0.94
N ALA A 76 10.26 12.93 -1.92
CA ALA A 76 9.24 11.90 -1.70
C ALA A 76 9.76 10.77 -0.82
N LEU A 77 10.96 10.23 -1.11
CA LEU A 77 11.58 9.14 -0.35
C LEU A 77 11.71 9.45 1.17
N PRO A 78 12.29 10.60 1.59
CA PRO A 78 12.31 10.99 2.99
C PRO A 78 10.93 11.13 3.62
N ARG A 79 9.91 11.60 2.88
CA ARG A 79 8.54 11.70 3.42
C ARG A 79 7.92 10.34 3.64
N ILE A 80 8.09 9.41 2.69
CA ILE A 80 7.58 8.04 2.80
C ILE A 80 8.22 7.33 3.98
N LEU A 81 9.54 7.42 4.13
CA LEU A 81 10.23 6.87 5.30
C LEU A 81 9.66 7.47 6.59
N ARG A 82 9.45 8.78 6.65
CA ARG A 82 8.84 9.44 7.82
C ARG A 82 7.45 8.92 8.12
N PHE A 83 6.65 8.65 7.09
CA PHE A 83 5.29 8.12 7.22
C PHE A 83 5.30 6.69 7.76
N LEU A 84 6.26 5.86 7.31
CA LEU A 84 6.41 4.46 7.72
C LEU A 84 6.94 4.31 9.15
N VAL A 85 8.06 4.96 9.48
CA VAL A 85 8.71 4.83 10.80
C VAL A 85 8.19 5.81 11.85
N GLY A 86 7.46 6.84 11.43
CA GLY A 86 7.06 7.96 12.27
C GLY A 86 8.14 9.04 12.39
N ALA A 87 7.71 10.26 12.67
CA ALA A 87 8.61 11.42 12.78
C ALA A 87 9.64 11.27 13.90
N ASP A 88 9.27 10.61 15.00
CA ASP A 88 10.11 10.44 16.19
C ASP A 88 11.32 9.53 15.93
N ARG A 89 11.12 8.43 15.19
CA ARG A 89 12.17 7.44 14.90
C ARG A 89 12.99 7.77 13.67
N MET A 90 12.57 8.77 12.90
CA MET A 90 13.28 9.13 11.68
C MET A 90 14.71 9.63 11.93
N ARG A 91 14.97 10.26 13.09
CA ARG A 91 16.33 10.66 13.46
C ARG A 91 17.25 9.45 13.63
N GLU A 92 16.75 8.37 14.26
CA GLU A 92 17.51 7.14 14.45
C GLU A 92 17.76 6.43 13.11
N VAL A 93 16.78 6.44 12.20
CA VAL A 93 16.96 5.92 10.83
C VAL A 93 18.05 6.70 10.10
N PHE A 94 18.03 8.03 10.15
CA PHE A 94 19.07 8.83 9.51
C PHE A 94 20.45 8.66 10.14
N ASP A 95 20.54 8.49 11.47
CA ASP A 95 21.82 8.23 12.13
C ASP A 95 22.40 6.87 11.74
N VAL A 96 21.57 5.84 11.51
CA VAL A 96 22.03 4.53 11.01
C VAL A 96 22.46 4.58 9.54
N LEU A 97 21.80 5.42 8.73
CA LEU A 97 22.12 5.60 7.30
C LEU A 97 23.22 6.64 7.05
N ARG A 98 23.78 7.23 8.11
CA ARG A 98 24.77 8.29 8.00
C ARG A 98 26.14 7.70 7.65
N SER A 99 26.70 8.15 6.54
CA SER A 99 28.07 7.82 6.13
C SER A 99 29.11 8.53 7.01
N GLU A 100 30.38 8.13 6.92
CA GLU A 100 31.49 8.78 7.64
C GLU A 100 31.60 10.29 7.36
N ASP A 101 31.16 10.74 6.18
CA ASP A 101 31.11 12.15 5.79
C ASP A 101 29.98 12.95 6.46
N GLY A 102 29.15 12.32 7.30
CA GLY A 102 28.07 12.98 8.04
C GLY A 102 26.81 13.24 7.22
N HIS A 103 26.78 12.77 5.97
CA HIS A 103 25.66 12.83 5.04
C HIS A 103 24.97 11.47 4.91
N VAL A 104 23.70 11.51 4.47
CA VAL A 104 22.93 10.30 4.16
C VAL A 104 22.76 10.26 2.65
N ASP A 105 23.35 9.26 2.02
CA ASP A 105 23.27 9.09 0.58
C ASP A 105 21.89 8.62 0.15
N LEU A 106 21.46 9.08 -1.03
CA LEU A 106 20.18 8.67 -1.61
C LEU A 106 20.13 7.15 -1.82
N VAL A 107 21.25 6.56 -2.25
CA VAL A 107 21.39 5.12 -2.49
C VAL A 107 21.14 4.33 -1.20
N GLU A 108 21.74 4.76 -0.08
CA GLU A 108 21.53 4.12 1.22
C GLU A 108 20.07 4.22 1.69
N GLY A 109 19.43 5.36 1.43
CA GLY A 109 18.00 5.54 1.70
C GLY A 109 17.10 4.61 0.87
N VAL A 110 17.43 4.38 -0.40
CA VAL A 110 16.70 3.47 -1.28
C VAL A 110 16.91 2.01 -0.87
N GLU A 111 18.14 1.60 -0.58
CA GLU A 111 18.44 0.24 -0.10
C GLU A 111 17.74 -0.05 1.23
N PHE A 112 17.74 0.90 2.16
CA PHE A 112 16.99 0.77 3.40
C PHE A 112 15.49 0.61 3.17
N MET A 113 14.91 1.38 2.26
CA MET A 113 13.50 1.24 1.89
C MET A 113 13.21 -0.15 1.31
N ARG A 114 14.09 -0.66 0.46
CA ARG A 114 13.99 -2.00 -0.13
C ARG A 114 14.01 -3.07 0.97
N GLU A 115 14.99 -3.03 1.87
CA GLU A 115 15.11 -3.96 3.00
C GLU A 115 13.88 -3.90 3.93
N LEU A 116 13.37 -2.69 4.19
CA LEU A 116 12.17 -2.46 5.00
C LEU A 116 10.92 -3.04 4.33
N MET A 117 10.74 -2.81 3.03
CA MET A 117 9.64 -3.37 2.26
C MET A 117 9.72 -4.90 2.15
N GLU A 118 10.91 -5.47 1.95
CA GLU A 118 11.12 -6.93 1.97
C GLU A 118 10.80 -7.53 3.35
N SER A 119 11.18 -6.84 4.42
CA SER A 119 10.85 -7.28 5.79
C SER A 119 9.36 -7.15 6.12
N LEU A 120 8.66 -6.23 5.45
CA LEU A 120 7.22 -6.02 5.60
C LEU A 120 6.39 -6.93 4.70
N ALA A 121 6.91 -7.30 3.53
CA ALA A 121 6.27 -8.23 2.63
C ALA A 121 6.02 -9.55 3.37
N PRO A 122 4.77 -10.05 3.41
CA PRO A 122 4.55 -11.39 3.90
C PRO A 122 5.32 -12.33 2.97
N ASN A 123 6.32 -13.03 3.49
CA ASN A 123 6.94 -14.13 2.76
C ASN A 123 5.80 -15.05 2.28
N SER A 124 5.77 -15.30 0.97
CA SER A 124 4.81 -16.19 0.30
C SER A 124 4.79 -17.59 0.91
#